data_AF-A0A7J4IWX5-F1
#
_entry.id   AF-A0A7J4IWX5-F1
#
_cell.length_a   1.000
_cell.length_b   1.000
_cell.length_c   1.000
_cell.angle_alpha   90.00
_cell.angle_beta   90.00
_cell.angle_gamma   90.00
#
_symmetry.space_group_name_H-M   'P 1'
#
loop_
_entity.id
_entity.type
_entity.pdbx_description
1 polymer ?
#
loop_
_entity_poly.entity_id
_entity_poly.type
_entity_poly.pdbx_seq_one_letter_code
_entity_poly.pdbx_strand_id
1 'polypeptide(L)'
;MLFRRKKPSKPIVLKGGRGDVVVEKIRQGRRLGGNKEGVVHNAYVTVRKGKKRKKIVLAEKKFRKKKQWPGLHHLRDPLAQFETMRGLLELNRKKGLGLHILPTIRLREMDDSSYRLILTRFKEYKFGTKSVSEMIEAEEIHKRDRKVLKENGYSLGGDCFSLIKDPETGKPRWFITDFGGVVKVKP
;
A
#
# COMPACT_ATOMS: atom_id res chain seq x y z
N MET A 1 15.07 -45.45 -5.98
CA MET A 1 14.28 -44.21 -6.12
C MET A 1 15.14 -43.02 -5.69
N LEU A 2 15.65 -42.23 -6.65
CA LEU A 2 16.37 -40.98 -6.35
C LEU A 2 15.35 -39.89 -6.04
N PHE A 3 15.31 -39.44 -4.79
CA PHE A 3 14.55 -38.25 -4.40
C PHE A 3 15.05 -37.06 -5.24
N ARG A 4 14.27 -36.65 -6.24
CA ARG A 4 14.48 -35.36 -6.92
C ARG A 4 14.45 -34.27 -5.84
N ARG A 5 15.63 -33.79 -5.43
CA ARG A 5 15.77 -32.59 -4.59
C ARG A 5 15.00 -31.49 -5.30
N LYS A 6 13.84 -31.09 -4.75
CA LYS A 6 13.11 -29.91 -5.23
C LYS A 6 14.11 -28.76 -5.22
N LYS A 7 14.36 -28.16 -6.40
CA LYS A 7 15.15 -26.92 -6.49
C LYS A 7 14.63 -25.96 -5.42
N PRO A 8 15.51 -25.32 -4.63
CA PRO A 8 15.06 -24.34 -3.67
C PRO A 8 14.22 -23.30 -4.41
N SER A 9 12.95 -23.17 -4.02
CA SER A 9 12.09 -22.14 -4.59
C SER A 9 12.78 -20.81 -4.39
N LYS A 10 12.91 -19.99 -5.46
CA LYS A 10 13.46 -18.64 -5.35
C LYS A 10 12.83 -17.93 -4.15
N PRO A 11 13.62 -17.22 -3.32
CA PRO A 11 13.07 -16.49 -2.18
C PRO A 11 12.06 -15.46 -2.70
N ILE A 12 10.89 -15.39 -2.07
CA ILE A 12 9.89 -14.38 -2.42
C ILE A 12 10.29 -13.09 -1.72
N VAL A 13 10.55 -12.04 -2.48
CA VAL A 13 10.91 -10.72 -1.96
C VAL A 13 9.76 -9.76 -2.22
N LEU A 14 9.29 -9.10 -1.16
CA LEU A 14 8.31 -8.02 -1.23
C LEU A 14 9.04 -6.69 -1.13
N LYS A 15 9.11 -5.97 -2.25
CA LYS A 15 9.81 -4.68 -2.34
C LYS A 15 9.01 -3.54 -1.72
N GLY A 16 9.73 -2.57 -1.15
CA GLY A 16 9.23 -1.29 -0.58
C GLY A 16 8.52 -1.40 0.76
N GLY A 17 7.54 -0.54 1.06
CA GLY A 17 7.15 -0.30 2.45
C GLY A 17 8.16 0.62 3.16
N ARG A 18 8.57 0.23 4.37
CA ARG A 18 9.78 0.77 5.05
C ARG A 18 11.09 0.11 4.59
N GLY A 19 11.01 -0.95 3.77
CA GLY A 19 12.16 -1.73 3.33
C GLY A 19 11.76 -3.13 2.85
N ASP A 20 12.64 -3.77 2.09
CA ASP A 20 12.42 -5.10 1.51
C ASP A 20 12.12 -6.16 2.57
N VAL A 21 11.16 -7.04 2.28
CA VAL A 21 10.80 -8.14 3.17
C VAL A 21 10.91 -9.45 2.41
N VAL A 22 11.81 -10.32 2.88
CA VAL A 22 11.89 -11.70 2.42
C VAL A 22 10.81 -12.51 3.13
N VAL A 23 10.01 -13.23 2.36
CA VAL A 23 8.92 -14.07 2.88
C VAL A 23 9.13 -15.51 2.47
N GLU A 24 8.79 -16.43 3.38
CA GLU A 24 8.95 -17.87 3.16
C GLU A 24 7.89 -18.38 2.18
N LYS A 25 6.67 -17.84 2.29
CA LYS A 25 5.53 -18.29 1.49
C LYS A 25 4.46 -17.22 1.34
N ILE A 26 3.86 -17.15 0.16
CA ILE A 26 2.61 -16.42 -0.09
C ILE A 26 1.60 -17.40 -0.68
N ARG A 27 0.44 -17.52 -0.04
CA ARG A 27 -0.71 -18.29 -0.55
C ARG A 27 -1.87 -17.35 -0.80
N GLN A 28 -2.41 -17.40 -2.01
CA GLN A 28 -3.67 -16.74 -2.33
C GLN A 28 -4.82 -17.42 -1.57
N GLY A 29 -5.68 -16.61 -0.96
CA GLY A 29 -6.87 -17.02 -0.24
C GLY A 29 -8.15 -16.52 -0.93
N ARG A 30 -9.16 -16.19 -0.11
CA ARG A 30 -10.49 -15.74 -0.55
C ARG A 30 -10.41 -14.50 -1.45
N ARG A 31 -11.20 -14.48 -2.53
CA ARG A 31 -11.44 -13.28 -3.35
C ARG A 31 -12.18 -12.23 -2.52
N LEU A 32 -11.62 -11.03 -2.43
CA LEU A 32 -12.22 -9.90 -1.73
C LEU A 32 -13.13 -9.07 -2.65
N GLY A 33 -12.88 -9.10 -3.96
CA GLY A 33 -13.68 -8.37 -4.94
C GLY A 33 -12.88 -8.06 -6.20
N GLY A 34 -13.35 -7.10 -6.97
CA GLY A 34 -12.62 -6.53 -8.10
C GLY A 34 -13.18 -5.18 -8.49
N ASN A 35 -12.35 -4.37 -9.16
CA ASN A 35 -12.72 -3.05 -9.64
C ASN A 35 -12.20 -2.84 -11.08
N LYS A 36 -12.16 -1.58 -11.54
CA LYS A 36 -11.64 -1.21 -12.86
C LYS A 36 -10.14 -1.49 -13.02
N GLU A 37 -9.37 -1.58 -11.93
CA GLU A 37 -7.93 -1.85 -11.96
C GLU A 37 -7.62 -3.35 -12.01
N GLY A 38 -8.35 -4.16 -11.24
CA GLY A 38 -7.94 -5.53 -11.00
C GLY A 38 -8.87 -6.37 -10.12
N VAL A 39 -8.38 -7.56 -9.78
CA VAL A 39 -9.00 -8.50 -8.82
C VAL A 39 -8.18 -8.49 -7.54
N VAL A 40 -8.87 -8.47 -6.39
CA VAL A 40 -8.23 -8.45 -5.08
C VAL A 40 -8.52 -9.76 -4.34
N HIS A 41 -7.49 -10.33 -3.73
CA HIS A 41 -7.56 -11.55 -2.93
C HIS A 41 -6.91 -11.36 -1.57
N ASN A 42 -7.33 -12.15 -0.57
CA ASN A 42 -6.50 -12.36 0.61
C ASN A 42 -5.18 -13.03 0.20
N ALA A 43 -4.09 -12.63 0.82
CA ALA A 43 -2.77 -13.24 0.69
C ALA A 43 -2.27 -13.61 2.08
N TYR A 44 -2.08 -14.90 2.33
CA TYR A 44 -1.48 -15.40 3.55
C TYR A 44 0.04 -15.41 3.38
N VAL A 45 0.71 -14.51 4.08
CA VAL A 45 2.16 -14.34 4.05
C VAL A 45 2.76 -14.97 5.30
N THR A 46 3.76 -15.83 5.12
CA THR A 46 4.53 -16.40 6.22
C THR A 46 5.92 -15.77 6.25
N VAL A 47 6.26 -15.11 7.35
CA VAL A 47 7.56 -14.49 7.60
C VAL A 47 8.29 -15.30 8.66
N ARG A 48 9.57 -15.58 8.43
CA ARG A 48 10.45 -16.22 9.41
C ARG A 48 11.24 -15.15 10.15
N LYS A 49 11.19 -15.17 11.48
CA LYS A 49 12.05 -14.35 12.36
C LYS A 49 12.81 -15.30 13.29
N GLY A 50 14.06 -15.60 12.95
CA GLY A 50 14.84 -16.64 13.64
C GLY A 50 14.19 -18.02 13.51
N LYS A 51 13.88 -18.65 14.66
CA LYS A 51 13.17 -19.95 14.72
C LYS A 51 11.63 -19.82 14.65
N LYS A 52 11.08 -18.61 14.85
CA LYS A 52 9.62 -18.41 14.89
C LYS A 52 9.08 -18.07 13.49
N ARG A 53 7.92 -18.63 13.16
CA ARG A 53 7.15 -18.31 11.95
C ARG A 53 5.92 -17.47 12.33
N LYS A 54 5.71 -16.35 11.64
CA LYS A 54 4.51 -15.51 11.80
C LYS A 54 3.69 -15.51 10.51
N LYS A 55 2.40 -15.80 10.63
CA LYS A 55 1.43 -15.68 9.53
C LYS A 55 0.76 -14.32 9.58
N ILE A 56 0.73 -13.62 8.45
CA ILE A 56 0.15 -12.29 8.28
C ILE A 56 -0.85 -12.38 7.12
N VAL A 57 -2.02 -11.77 7.27
CA VAL A 57 -3.01 -11.67 6.20
C VAL A 57 -2.87 -10.30 5.55
N LEU A 58 -2.57 -10.28 4.26
CA LEU A 58 -2.50 -9.09 3.42
C LEU A 58 -3.54 -9.20 2.30
N ALA A 59 -3.67 -8.18 1.47
CA ALA A 59 -4.38 -8.27 0.20
C ALA A 59 -3.37 -8.36 -0.96
N GLU A 60 -3.61 -9.22 -1.93
CA GLU A 60 -2.89 -9.25 -3.21
C GLU A 60 -3.83 -8.73 -4.29
N LYS A 61 -3.42 -7.67 -4.97
CA LYS A 61 -4.13 -7.09 -6.11
C LYS A 61 -3.45 -7.50 -7.40
N LYS A 62 -4.22 -8.17 -8.26
CA LYS A 62 -3.81 -8.57 -9.62
C LYS A 62 -4.46 -7.63 -10.60
N PHE A 63 -3.65 -6.92 -11.38
CA PHE A 63 -4.14 -6.00 -12.40
C PHE A 63 -4.66 -6.75 -13.62
N ARG A 64 -5.72 -6.24 -14.27
CA ARG A 64 -6.21 -6.82 -15.53
C ARG A 64 -5.14 -6.64 -16.62
N LYS A 65 -4.86 -7.68 -17.41
CA LYS A 65 -4.06 -7.56 -18.65
C LYS A 65 -4.76 -6.53 -19.56
N LYS A 66 -4.01 -5.52 -20.04
CA LYS A 66 -4.48 -4.21 -20.52
C LYS A 66 -5.47 -4.25 -21.71
N LYS A 67 -6.56 -3.46 -21.64
CA LYS A 67 -6.83 -2.38 -22.60
C LYS A 67 -6.37 -1.09 -21.91
N GLN A 68 -5.35 -0.42 -22.43
CA GLN A 68 -4.89 0.86 -21.88
C GLN A 68 -5.88 1.94 -22.31
N TRP A 69 -6.46 2.65 -21.35
CA TRP A 69 -7.29 3.82 -21.63
C TRP A 69 -6.41 5.05 -21.42
N PRO A 70 -6.35 5.97 -22.40
CA PRO A 70 -5.61 7.22 -22.26
C PRO A 70 -5.98 7.94 -20.95
N GLY A 71 -4.99 8.36 -20.16
CA GLY A 71 -5.18 9.12 -18.92
C GLY A 71 -5.37 8.32 -17.62
N LEU A 72 -5.60 7.00 -17.68
CA LEU A 72 -5.76 6.13 -16.48
C LEU A 72 -4.51 5.27 -16.17
N HIS A 73 -3.38 5.56 -16.82
CA HIS A 73 -2.19 4.69 -16.79
C HIS A 73 -1.62 4.53 -15.38
N HIS A 74 -1.61 5.59 -14.58
CA HIS A 74 -1.06 5.56 -13.23
C HIS A 74 -1.86 4.67 -12.26
N LEU A 75 -3.18 4.73 -12.34
CA LEU A 75 -4.09 3.94 -11.49
C LEU A 75 -4.02 2.43 -11.77
N ARG A 76 -3.62 2.01 -12.97
CA ARG A 76 -3.61 0.58 -13.35
C ARG A 76 -2.22 -0.02 -13.46
N ASP A 77 -1.21 0.68 -12.96
CA ASP A 77 0.17 0.27 -13.04
C ASP A 77 0.75 0.04 -11.62
N PRO A 78 1.00 -1.23 -11.24
CA PRO A 78 1.57 -1.54 -9.93
C PRO A 78 2.92 -0.86 -9.69
N LEU A 79 3.77 -0.74 -10.71
CA LEU A 79 5.07 -0.08 -10.60
C LEU A 79 4.88 1.43 -10.40
N ALA A 80 3.97 2.05 -11.13
CA ALA A 80 3.74 3.48 -11.02
C ALA A 80 3.20 3.85 -9.62
N GLN A 81 2.24 3.10 -9.08
CA GLN A 81 1.75 3.30 -7.71
C GLN A 81 2.89 3.16 -6.68
N PHE A 82 3.77 2.18 -6.89
CA PHE A 82 4.93 1.95 -6.03
C PHE A 82 5.93 3.10 -6.04
N GLU A 83 6.27 3.60 -7.23
CA GLU A 83 7.19 4.73 -7.38
C GLU A 83 6.60 6.02 -6.82
N THR A 84 5.28 6.23 -6.90
CA THR A 84 4.60 7.34 -6.21
C THR A 84 4.77 7.26 -4.70
N MET A 85 4.54 6.10 -4.09
CA MET A 85 4.78 5.92 -2.65
C MET A 85 6.23 6.25 -2.29
N ARG A 86 7.20 5.72 -3.05
CA ARG A 86 8.63 5.97 -2.79
C ARG A 86 8.98 7.45 -2.92
N GLY A 87 8.53 8.10 -3.99
CA GLY A 87 8.75 9.53 -4.24
C GLY A 87 8.17 10.41 -3.14
N LEU A 88 6.97 10.09 -2.64
CA LEU A 88 6.36 10.82 -1.52
C LEU A 88 7.12 10.62 -0.21
N LEU A 89 7.51 9.39 0.11
CA LEU A 89 8.30 9.11 1.32
C LEU A 89 9.65 9.84 1.29
N GLU A 90 10.32 9.83 0.15
CA GLU A 90 11.59 10.52 -0.03
C GLU A 90 11.43 12.04 0.07
N LEU A 91 10.40 12.60 -0.59
CA LEU A 91 10.08 14.02 -0.53
C LEU A 91 9.77 14.44 0.91
N ASN A 92 8.95 13.66 1.62
CA ASN A 92 8.57 13.93 3.00
C ASN A 92 9.80 13.99 3.92
N ARG A 93 10.74 13.07 3.74
CA ARG A 93 12.02 13.05 4.48
C ARG A 93 12.91 14.23 4.10
N LYS A 94 13.11 14.50 2.80
CA LYS A 94 14.03 15.54 2.32
C LYS A 94 13.59 16.95 2.68
N LYS A 95 12.29 17.23 2.61
CA LYS A 95 11.73 18.56 2.85
C LYS A 95 11.11 18.72 4.25
N GLY A 96 11.16 17.69 5.10
CA GLY A 96 10.54 17.74 6.43
C GLY A 96 9.04 18.02 6.39
N LEU A 97 8.32 17.48 5.39
CA LEU A 97 6.94 17.87 5.14
C LEU A 97 5.95 17.36 6.19
N GLY A 98 6.33 16.51 7.13
CA GLY A 98 5.43 15.99 8.18
C GLY A 98 4.18 15.29 7.65
N LEU A 99 4.18 14.80 6.40
CA LEU A 99 3.04 14.07 5.83
C LEU A 99 2.85 12.73 6.54
N HIS A 100 1.59 12.38 6.80
CA HIS A 100 1.22 11.12 7.44
C HIS A 100 1.05 10.02 6.39
N ILE A 101 2.17 9.41 6.00
CA ILE A 101 2.19 8.35 4.97
C ILE A 101 2.29 6.99 5.62
N LEU A 102 1.33 6.10 5.33
CA LEU A 102 1.47 4.68 5.65
C LEU A 102 1.91 3.94 4.40
N PRO A 103 3.07 3.28 4.41
CA PRO A 103 3.56 2.58 3.24
C PRO A 103 2.88 1.21 3.15
N THR A 104 1.61 1.24 2.75
CA THR A 104 0.68 0.11 2.71
C THR A 104 0.99 -0.86 1.56
N ILE A 105 1.68 -0.38 0.51
CA ILE A 105 1.91 -1.13 -0.71
C ILE A 105 3.32 -1.75 -0.76
N ARG A 106 3.38 -2.96 -1.28
CA ARG A 106 4.61 -3.69 -1.57
C ARG A 106 4.50 -4.34 -2.94
N LEU A 107 5.62 -4.46 -3.64
CA LEU A 107 5.66 -5.13 -4.94
C LEU A 107 6.13 -6.57 -4.82
N ARG A 108 5.44 -7.46 -5.54
CA ARG A 108 5.87 -8.82 -5.81
C ARG A 108 6.05 -8.99 -7.31
N GLU A 109 7.26 -9.34 -7.72
CA GLU A 109 7.56 -9.79 -9.08
C GLU A 109 7.13 -11.25 -9.24
N MET A 110 6.57 -11.57 -10.41
CA MET A 110 6.08 -12.88 -10.79
C MET A 110 7.02 -13.54 -11.81
N ASP A 111 6.91 -14.85 -11.98
CA ASP A 111 7.76 -15.60 -12.91
C ASP A 111 7.61 -15.17 -14.38
N ASP A 112 6.50 -14.52 -14.73
CA ASP A 112 6.21 -13.95 -16.06
C ASP A 112 6.63 -12.47 -16.19
N SER A 113 7.51 -11.99 -15.31
CA SER A 113 7.95 -10.59 -15.20
C SER A 113 6.83 -9.58 -14.92
N SER A 114 5.62 -10.05 -14.59
CA SER A 114 4.53 -9.18 -14.16
C SER A 114 4.66 -8.82 -12.68
N TYR A 115 4.05 -7.70 -12.30
CA TYR A 115 4.05 -7.24 -10.91
C TYR A 115 2.65 -7.34 -10.30
N ARG A 116 2.62 -7.67 -9.01
CA ARG A 116 1.42 -7.63 -8.18
C ARG A 116 1.65 -6.72 -7.00
N LEU A 117 0.61 -5.98 -6.61
CA LEU A 117 0.63 -5.22 -5.36
C LEU A 117 0.19 -6.11 -4.21
N ILE A 118 1.00 -6.12 -3.17
CA ILE A 118 0.67 -6.65 -1.85
C ILE A 118 0.36 -5.46 -0.95
N LEU A 119 -0.89 -5.38 -0.50
CA LEU A 119 -1.45 -4.27 0.27
C LEU A 119 -1.66 -4.70 1.72
N THR A 120 -1.26 -3.84 2.64
CA THR A 120 -1.59 -3.99 4.06
C THR A 120 -3.06 -3.67 4.26
N ARG A 121 -3.80 -4.61 4.85
CA ARG A 121 -5.20 -4.40 5.24
C ARG A 121 -5.23 -3.83 6.65
N PHE A 122 -5.98 -2.77 6.86
CA PHE A 122 -6.27 -2.22 8.18
C PHE A 122 -7.77 -2.06 8.36
N LYS A 123 -8.21 -1.97 9.60
CA LYS A 123 -9.60 -1.67 9.95
C LYS A 123 -9.73 -0.16 10.00
N GLU A 124 -10.56 0.40 9.12
CA GLU A 124 -10.88 1.83 9.18
C GLU A 124 -11.51 2.18 10.52
N TYR A 125 -11.08 3.31 11.07
CA TYR A 125 -11.66 3.88 12.27
C TYR A 125 -12.89 4.70 11.88
N LYS A 126 -13.92 4.64 12.71
CA LYS A 126 -15.11 5.48 12.60
C LYS A 126 -15.25 6.25 13.90
N PHE A 127 -15.39 7.57 13.81
CA PHE A 127 -15.66 8.40 14.97
C PHE A 127 -16.96 7.98 15.64
N GLY A 128 -16.95 7.95 16.97
CA GLY A 128 -18.16 7.86 17.77
C GLY A 128 -18.76 9.23 18.01
N THR A 129 -19.94 9.28 18.62
CA THR A 129 -20.63 10.53 18.95
C THR A 129 -19.93 11.38 20.02
N LYS A 130 -19.02 10.80 20.82
CA LYS A 130 -18.28 11.50 21.90
C LYS A 130 -16.88 11.99 21.52
N SER A 131 -16.43 11.78 20.28
CA SER A 131 -15.06 12.05 19.84
C SER A 131 -14.89 13.34 19.02
N VAL A 132 -15.68 14.39 19.33
CA VAL A 132 -15.72 15.64 18.53
C VAL A 132 -14.35 16.33 18.48
N SER A 133 -13.64 16.42 19.60
CA SER A 133 -12.30 17.04 19.64
C SER A 133 -11.26 16.25 18.81
N GLU A 134 -11.25 14.92 18.92
CA GLU A 134 -10.37 14.06 18.11
C GLU A 134 -10.69 14.14 16.62
N MET A 135 -11.98 14.30 16.29
CA MET A 135 -12.43 14.49 14.91
C MET A 135 -11.92 15.82 14.34
N ILE A 136 -12.01 16.91 15.09
CA ILE A 136 -11.50 18.21 14.67
C ILE A 136 -9.98 18.14 14.43
N GLU A 137 -9.22 17.58 15.39
CA GLU A 137 -7.76 17.41 15.26
C GLU A 137 -7.40 16.59 14.01
N ALA A 138 -8.10 15.47 13.77
CA ALA A 138 -7.86 14.64 12.60
C ALA A 138 -8.17 15.37 11.28
N GLU A 139 -9.28 16.12 11.21
CA GLU A 139 -9.67 16.87 10.01
C GLU A 139 -8.72 18.03 9.70
N GLU A 140 -8.16 18.70 10.72
CA GLU A 140 -7.14 19.72 10.53
C GLU A 140 -5.87 19.14 9.89
N ILE A 141 -5.39 18.00 10.41
CA ILE A 141 -4.25 17.29 9.84
C ILE A 141 -4.54 16.85 8.40
N HIS A 142 -5.74 16.34 8.14
CA HIS A 142 -6.16 15.91 6.81
C HIS A 142 -6.16 17.06 5.80
N LYS A 143 -6.73 18.23 6.16
CA LYS A 143 -6.71 19.44 5.33
C LYS A 143 -5.28 19.91 5.06
N ARG A 144 -4.44 19.89 6.10
CA ARG A 144 -3.04 20.28 6.01
C ARG A 144 -2.25 19.36 5.06
N ASP A 145 -2.39 18.05 5.17
CA ASP A 145 -1.68 17.09 4.31
C ASP A 145 -2.14 17.21 2.85
N ARG A 146 -3.44 17.44 2.59
CA ARG A 146 -3.95 17.75 1.24
C ARG A 146 -3.31 19.02 0.66
N LYS A 147 -3.20 20.08 1.45
CA LYS A 147 -2.57 21.34 1.03
C LYS A 147 -1.11 21.14 0.66
N VAL A 148 -0.34 20.46 1.52
CA VAL A 148 1.08 20.17 1.29
C VAL A 148 1.30 19.33 0.03
N LEU A 149 0.45 18.33 -0.22
CA LEU A 149 0.51 17.53 -1.45
C LEU A 149 0.29 18.41 -2.70
N LYS A 150 -0.73 19.27 -2.68
CA LYS A 150 -1.03 20.20 -3.78
C LYS A 150 0.12 21.17 -4.05
N GLU A 151 0.67 21.78 -3.00
CA GLU A 151 1.81 22.70 -3.08
C GLU A 151 3.08 22.04 -3.64
N ASN A 152 3.18 20.71 -3.54
CA ASN A 152 4.29 19.93 -4.09
C ASN A 152 3.95 19.24 -5.42
N GLY A 153 2.89 19.68 -6.12
CA GLY A 153 2.55 19.22 -7.47
C GLY A 153 1.83 17.87 -7.52
N TYR A 154 1.18 17.45 -6.44
CA TYR A 154 0.34 16.25 -6.44
C TYR A 154 -1.15 16.61 -6.53
N SER A 155 -1.83 15.99 -7.48
CA SER A 155 -3.30 15.95 -7.56
C SER A 155 -3.82 14.67 -6.93
N LEU A 156 -5.03 14.77 -6.36
CA LEU A 156 -5.69 13.66 -5.67
C LEU A 156 -6.89 13.22 -6.49
N GLY A 157 -6.76 12.08 -7.18
CA GLY A 157 -7.84 11.39 -7.87
C GLY A 157 -8.53 10.39 -6.95
N GLY A 158 -9.62 10.80 -6.29
CA GLY A 158 -10.34 9.98 -5.30
C GLY A 158 -9.81 10.15 -3.87
N ASP A 159 -10.44 9.46 -2.91
CA ASP A 159 -10.01 9.52 -1.51
C ASP A 159 -8.81 8.58 -1.28
N CYS A 160 -7.62 9.17 -1.22
CA CYS A 160 -6.36 8.45 -0.98
C CYS A 160 -6.00 8.34 0.51
N PHE A 161 -6.84 8.91 1.37
CA PHE A 161 -6.67 8.90 2.79
C PHE A 161 -7.52 7.82 3.42
N SER A 162 -7.05 7.26 4.53
CA SER A 162 -7.88 6.44 5.40
C SER A 162 -7.70 6.87 6.84
N LEU A 163 -8.83 6.99 7.54
CA LEU A 163 -8.86 7.24 8.96
C LEU A 163 -8.55 5.93 9.69
N ILE A 164 -7.44 5.90 10.42
CA ILE A 164 -7.03 4.74 11.21
C ILE A 164 -6.60 5.15 12.61
N LYS A 165 -6.53 4.18 13.52
CA LYS A 165 -5.91 4.38 14.82
C LYS A 165 -4.39 4.32 14.64
N ASP A 166 -3.72 5.42 14.94
CA ASP A 166 -2.26 5.49 14.92
C ASP A 166 -1.70 4.42 15.87
N PRO A 167 -0.85 3.49 15.39
CA PRO A 167 -0.30 2.45 16.24
C PRO A 167 0.68 2.97 17.30
N GLU A 168 1.23 4.17 17.14
CA GLU A 168 2.20 4.76 18.07
C GLU A 168 1.48 5.56 19.17
N THR A 169 0.52 6.41 18.79
CA THR A 169 -0.17 7.30 19.73
C THR A 169 -1.52 6.76 20.22
N GLY A 170 -2.10 5.78 19.51
CA GLY A 170 -3.44 5.28 19.79
C GLY A 170 -4.55 6.26 19.42
N LYS A 171 -4.27 7.42 18.82
CA LYS A 171 -5.28 8.40 18.43
C LYS A 171 -5.78 8.14 17.00
N PRO A 172 -7.03 8.51 16.66
CA PRO A 172 -7.50 8.46 15.28
C PRO A 172 -6.82 9.55 14.45
N ARG A 173 -6.30 9.18 13.28
CA ARG A 173 -5.64 10.11 12.35
C ARG A 173 -5.82 9.67 10.91
N TRP A 174 -5.92 10.63 10.00
CA TRP A 174 -5.93 10.38 8.57
C TRP A 174 -4.51 10.11 8.07
N PHE A 175 -4.35 9.03 7.30
CA PHE A 175 -3.08 8.70 6.66
C PHE A 175 -3.26 8.51 5.16
N ILE A 176 -2.24 8.86 4.39
CA ILE A 176 -2.15 8.54 2.97
C ILE A 176 -1.86 7.04 2.86
N THR A 177 -2.80 6.30 2.27
CA THR A 177 -2.82 4.83 2.24
C THR A 177 -3.04 4.25 0.85
N ASP A 178 -3.61 5.02 -0.08
CA ASP A 178 -3.80 4.63 -1.48
C ASP A 178 -2.99 5.53 -2.41
N PHE A 179 -2.00 4.96 -3.09
CA PHE A 179 -1.10 5.67 -3.99
C PHE A 179 -1.56 5.62 -5.45
N GLY A 180 -2.62 4.88 -5.77
CA GLY A 180 -3.28 4.99 -7.08
C GLY A 180 -3.95 6.35 -7.25
N GLY A 181 -4.56 6.86 -6.18
CA GLY A 181 -5.22 8.15 -6.17
C GLY A 181 -4.29 9.36 -6.05
N VAL A 182 -2.99 9.17 -5.85
CA VAL A 182 -2.03 10.27 -5.75
C VAL A 182 -1.26 10.38 -7.06
N VAL A 183 -1.50 11.46 -7.81
CA VAL A 183 -0.93 11.65 -9.16
C VAL A 183 -0.02 12.86 -9.14
N LYS A 184 1.25 12.67 -9.49
CA LYS A 184 2.16 13.80 -9.70
C LYS A 184 1.80 14.49 -11.00
N VAL A 185 1.27 15.71 -10.90
CA VAL A 185 1.07 16.58 -12.05
C VAL A 185 2.41 17.29 -12.24
N LYS A 186 3.05 17.13 -13.40
CA LYS A 186 4.25 17.93 -13.69
C LYS A 186 3.88 19.41 -13.52
N PRO A 187 4.75 20.24 -12.91
CA PRO A 187 4.62 21.69 -13.03
C PRO A 187 4.63 22.08 -14.51
#